data_AF-A0A6G7X847-F1
#
_entry.id   AF-A0A6G7X847-F1
#
_cell.length_a   1.000
_cell.length_b   1.000
_cell.length_c   1.000
_cell.angle_alpha   90.00
_cell.angle_beta   90.00
_cell.angle_gamma   90.00
#
_symmetry.space_group_name_H-M   'P 1'
#
loop_
_entity.id
_entity.type
_entity.pdbx_description
1 polymer ?
#
loop_
_entity_poly.entity_id
_entity_poly.type
_entity_poly.pdbx_seq_one_letter_code
_entity_poly.pdbx_strand_id
1 'polypeptide(L)'
;MKIFYTLILYLCALSAFSQTNETTVNTNGTYLFQKATFTISNYNTKAEVNTRVITDPSLLDASDLFFQNVFLQATVNDEVLMSCMLPDGIEYLVKGGTELVPTKVLPPTDERVRNKTADNNQPLQLAPYSLSIQNNTLTFTVRYLYGDSRYNFPLEGKLVVTLTKQK
;
A
#
# COMPACT_ATOMS: atom_id res chain seq x y z
N MET A 1 41.91 39.45 -12.86
CA MET A 1 40.43 39.33 -12.83
C MET A 1 39.94 38.07 -13.56
N LYS A 2 40.42 36.86 -13.20
CA LYS A 2 39.88 35.59 -13.75
C LYS A 2 39.30 34.68 -12.67
N ILE A 3 39.80 34.79 -11.44
CA ILE A 3 39.40 33.96 -10.29
C ILE A 3 38.01 34.36 -9.74
N PHE A 4 37.63 35.64 -9.83
CA PHE A 4 36.32 36.10 -9.35
C PHE A 4 35.15 35.58 -10.21
N TYR A 5 35.35 35.38 -11.52
CA TYR A 5 34.29 34.89 -12.41
C TYR A 5 33.98 33.40 -12.19
N THR A 6 34.98 32.58 -11.84
CA THR A 6 34.79 31.15 -11.55
C THR A 6 33.99 30.92 -10.27
N LEU A 7 34.18 31.78 -9.26
CA LEU A 7 33.45 31.69 -7.98
C LEU A 7 31.97 32.06 -8.13
N ILE A 8 31.65 33.04 -8.98
CA ILE A 8 30.27 33.45 -9.25
C ILE A 8 29.52 32.37 -10.06
N LEU A 9 30.17 31.77 -11.06
CA LEU A 9 29.56 30.69 -11.86
C LEU A 9 29.27 29.43 -11.00
N TYR A 10 30.12 29.15 -10.02
CA TYR A 10 29.93 28.02 -9.10
C TYR A 10 28.76 28.25 -8.13
N LEU A 11 28.59 29.49 -7.63
CA LEU A 11 27.43 29.84 -6.79
C LEU A 11 26.11 29.79 -7.56
N CYS A 12 26.10 30.21 -8.84
CA CYS A 12 24.90 30.13 -9.69
C CYS A 12 24.52 28.70 -10.06
N ALA A 13 25.50 27.79 -10.21
CA ALA A 13 25.22 26.38 -10.45
C ALA A 13 24.58 25.71 -9.22
N LEU A 14 25.08 26.01 -8.01
CA LEU A 14 24.51 25.48 -6.77
C LEU A 14 23.08 25.97 -6.53
N SER A 15 22.76 27.23 -6.84
CA SER A 15 21.38 27.74 -6.72
C SER A 15 20.44 27.20 -7.78
N ALA A 16 20.92 26.92 -9.00
CA ALA A 16 20.13 26.26 -10.05
C ALA A 16 19.85 24.77 -9.72
N PHE A 17 20.82 24.05 -9.14
CA PHE A 17 20.61 22.69 -8.64
C PHE A 17 19.78 22.63 -7.34
N SER A 18 19.75 23.71 -6.54
CA SER A 18 18.86 23.83 -5.39
C SER A 18 17.44 24.27 -5.76
N GLN A 19 17.24 24.75 -7.00
CA GLN A 19 15.94 25.12 -7.58
C GLN A 19 15.42 24.08 -8.57
N THR A 20 15.89 22.83 -8.53
CA THR A 20 15.05 21.73 -9.01
C THR A 20 13.85 21.66 -8.09
N ASN A 21 12.83 22.41 -8.48
CA ASN A 21 11.48 22.44 -7.95
C ASN A 21 11.25 21.32 -6.94
N GLU A 22 11.36 21.65 -5.65
CA GLU A 22 10.43 21.11 -4.68
C GLU A 22 9.03 21.61 -5.08
N THR A 23 8.55 21.13 -6.22
CA THR A 23 7.14 20.84 -6.37
C THR A 23 6.92 19.85 -5.25
N THR A 24 6.47 20.34 -4.10
CA THR A 24 5.90 19.52 -3.05
C THR A 24 4.78 18.81 -3.75
N VAL A 25 5.06 17.61 -4.28
CA VAL A 25 4.09 16.80 -4.98
C VAL A 25 3.04 16.57 -3.91
N ASN A 26 1.88 17.19 -4.08
CA ASN A 26 0.81 17.03 -3.13
C ASN A 26 0.44 15.55 -3.12
N THR A 27 0.96 14.82 -2.13
CA THR A 27 0.71 13.40 -1.93
C THR A 27 -0.67 13.16 -1.31
N ASN A 28 -1.31 14.22 -0.85
CA ASN A 28 -2.54 14.15 -0.07
C ASN A 28 -3.72 13.93 -1.02
N GLY A 29 -4.65 13.11 -0.57
CA GLY A 29 -5.87 12.78 -1.30
C GLY A 29 -6.15 11.30 -1.37
N THR A 30 -7.16 10.97 -2.16
CA THR A 30 -7.68 9.61 -2.33
C THR A 30 -7.08 8.97 -3.57
N TYR A 31 -6.70 7.70 -3.43
CA TYR A 31 -6.14 6.85 -4.47
C TYR A 31 -7.06 5.64 -4.65
N LEU A 32 -7.26 5.24 -5.90
CA LEU A 32 -8.13 4.13 -6.29
C LEU A 32 -7.32 2.96 -6.83
N PHE A 33 -7.78 1.75 -6.54
CA PHE A 33 -7.13 0.52 -6.97
C PHE A 33 -6.88 0.49 -8.47
N GLN A 34 -5.68 0.09 -8.83
CA GLN A 34 -5.27 -0.13 -10.21
C GLN A 34 -4.83 -1.58 -10.42
N LYS A 35 -4.01 -2.11 -9.51
CA LYS A 35 -3.42 -3.44 -9.65
C LYS A 35 -2.94 -3.98 -8.31
N ALA A 36 -3.10 -5.28 -8.10
CA ALA A 36 -2.37 -6.05 -7.11
C ALA A 36 -1.49 -7.10 -7.81
N THR A 37 -0.29 -7.31 -7.30
CA THR A 37 0.61 -8.37 -7.75
C THR A 37 1.12 -9.12 -6.54
N PHE A 38 0.83 -10.42 -6.48
CA PHE A 38 1.30 -11.30 -5.42
C PHE A 38 2.29 -12.31 -5.99
N THR A 39 3.55 -12.17 -5.60
CA THR A 39 4.64 -13.05 -6.03
C THR A 39 5.04 -13.93 -4.86
N ILE A 40 5.17 -15.23 -5.14
CA ILE A 40 5.65 -16.25 -4.22
C ILE A 40 7.04 -16.65 -4.68
N SER A 41 8.00 -16.63 -3.77
CA SER A 41 9.38 -17.03 -4.02
C SER A 41 9.87 -18.03 -2.98
N ASN A 42 10.82 -18.88 -3.36
CA ASN A 42 11.62 -19.61 -2.41
C ASN A 42 12.37 -18.60 -1.52
N TYR A 43 12.18 -18.67 -0.20
CA TYR A 43 12.76 -17.68 0.70
C TYR A 43 14.30 -17.71 0.71
N ASN A 44 14.91 -18.88 0.50
CA ASN A 44 16.36 -19.06 0.55
C ASN A 44 17.04 -18.58 -0.74
N THR A 45 16.53 -19.01 -1.90
CA THR A 45 17.17 -18.72 -3.20
C THR A 45 16.61 -17.47 -3.87
N LYS A 46 15.46 -16.96 -3.40
CA LYS A 46 14.66 -15.89 -4.03
C LYS A 46 14.15 -16.24 -5.43
N ALA A 47 14.25 -17.50 -5.85
CA ALA A 47 13.66 -17.98 -7.09
C ALA A 47 12.14 -17.87 -7.03
N GLU A 48 11.53 -17.28 -8.07
CA GLU A 48 10.08 -17.19 -8.19
C GLU A 48 9.46 -18.59 -8.37
N VAL A 49 8.37 -18.82 -7.65
CA VAL A 49 7.57 -20.05 -7.68
C VAL A 49 6.26 -19.80 -8.42
N ASN A 50 5.62 -18.67 -8.14
CA ASN A 50 4.35 -18.31 -8.76
C ASN A 50 4.12 -16.79 -8.63
N THR A 51 3.42 -16.20 -9.60
CA THR A 51 2.95 -14.82 -9.54
C THR A 51 1.48 -14.74 -9.96
N ARG A 52 0.69 -14.03 -9.17
CA ARG A 52 -0.72 -13.71 -9.45
C ARG A 52 -0.86 -12.21 -9.65
N VAL A 53 -1.50 -11.79 -10.73
CA VAL A 53 -1.75 -10.37 -11.03
C VAL A 53 -3.26 -10.15 -11.10
N ILE A 54 -3.75 -9.16 -10.39
CA ILE A 54 -5.16 -8.77 -10.36
C ILE A 54 -5.25 -7.32 -10.78
N THR A 55 -6.01 -7.05 -11.84
CA THR A 55 -6.34 -5.69 -12.32
C THR A 55 -7.83 -5.39 -12.21
N ASP A 56 -8.66 -6.41 -12.08
CA ASP A 56 -10.09 -6.28 -11.82
C ASP A 56 -10.37 -6.61 -10.35
N PRO A 57 -10.78 -5.63 -9.52
CA PRO A 57 -11.03 -5.84 -8.10
C PRO A 57 -12.20 -6.80 -7.82
N SER A 58 -13.10 -7.05 -8.79
CA SER A 58 -14.19 -8.02 -8.63
C SER A 58 -13.71 -9.48 -8.53
N LEU A 59 -12.47 -9.74 -8.94
CA LEU A 59 -11.83 -11.05 -8.85
C LEU A 59 -11.13 -11.29 -7.50
N LEU A 60 -11.17 -10.30 -6.60
CA LEU A 60 -10.58 -10.45 -5.26
C LEU A 60 -11.48 -11.32 -4.39
N ASP A 61 -10.94 -12.46 -3.97
CA ASP A 61 -11.57 -13.31 -2.96
C ASP A 61 -11.12 -12.86 -1.56
N ALA A 62 -12.06 -12.34 -0.76
CA ALA A 62 -11.80 -11.91 0.60
C ALA A 62 -11.43 -13.06 1.56
N SER A 63 -11.63 -14.32 1.15
CA SER A 63 -11.17 -15.50 1.89
C SER A 63 -9.69 -15.82 1.66
N ASP A 64 -9.07 -15.31 0.57
CA ASP A 64 -7.64 -15.43 0.35
C ASP A 64 -6.90 -14.48 1.30
N LEU A 65 -6.18 -15.05 2.26
CA LEU A 65 -5.42 -14.34 3.29
C LEU A 65 -4.50 -13.25 2.70
N PHE A 66 -3.94 -13.49 1.51
CA PHE A 66 -3.05 -12.53 0.86
C PHE A 66 -3.84 -11.33 0.32
N PHE A 67 -5.05 -11.55 -0.19
CA PHE A 67 -5.85 -10.48 -0.79
C PHE A 67 -6.65 -9.67 0.22
N GLN A 68 -6.76 -10.10 1.48
CA GLN A 68 -7.35 -9.29 2.55
C GLN A 68 -6.64 -7.94 2.77
N ASN A 69 -5.37 -7.82 2.40
CA ASN A 69 -4.58 -6.58 2.50
C ASN A 69 -4.58 -5.76 1.20
N VAL A 70 -5.48 -6.05 0.25
CA VAL A 70 -5.60 -5.28 -0.99
C VAL A 70 -6.50 -4.07 -0.76
N PHE A 71 -5.92 -2.88 -0.87
CA PHE A 71 -6.66 -1.63 -0.76
C PHE A 71 -7.42 -1.34 -2.07
N LEU A 72 -8.75 -1.30 -2.00
CA LEU A 72 -9.62 -0.84 -3.09
C LEU A 72 -9.56 0.69 -3.23
N GLN A 73 -9.44 1.37 -2.10
CA GLN A 73 -9.26 2.81 -1.99
C GLN A 73 -8.33 3.09 -0.80
N ALA A 74 -7.50 4.12 -0.91
CA ALA A 74 -6.67 4.61 0.19
C ALA A 74 -6.64 6.14 0.19
N THR A 75 -6.86 6.75 1.35
CA THR A 75 -6.68 8.19 1.54
C THR A 75 -5.43 8.44 2.34
N VAL A 76 -4.53 9.25 1.78
CA VAL A 76 -3.26 9.61 2.40
C VAL A 76 -3.26 11.09 2.77
N ASN A 77 -2.69 11.41 3.92
CA ASN A 77 -2.35 12.78 4.31
C ASN A 77 -0.92 12.79 4.86
N ASP A 78 -0.08 13.67 4.33
CA ASP A 78 1.33 13.83 4.71
C ASP A 78 2.09 12.49 4.73
N GLU A 79 1.93 11.72 3.65
CA GLU A 79 2.50 10.38 3.44
C GLU A 79 2.01 9.29 4.41
N VAL A 80 1.04 9.60 5.27
CA VAL A 80 0.43 8.65 6.22
C VAL A 80 -0.93 8.18 5.70
N LEU A 81 -1.16 6.86 5.75
CA LEU A 81 -2.46 6.27 5.47
C LEU A 81 -3.48 6.68 6.55
N MET A 82 -4.54 7.38 6.14
CA MET A 82 -5.58 7.89 7.03
C MET A 82 -6.84 7.03 7.02
N SER A 83 -7.24 6.55 5.85
CA SER A 83 -8.39 5.66 5.68
C SER A 83 -8.21 4.74 4.47
N CYS A 84 -8.92 3.62 4.47
CA CYS A 84 -8.91 2.70 3.34
C CYS A 84 -10.23 1.95 3.18
N MET A 85 -10.49 1.46 1.97
CA MET A 85 -11.52 0.45 1.69
C MET A 85 -10.85 -0.87 1.35
N LEU A 86 -11.28 -1.95 2.01
CA LEU A 86 -10.78 -3.31 1.79
C LEU A 86 -11.72 -4.10 0.86
N PRO A 87 -11.36 -5.33 0.43
CA PRO A 87 -12.17 -6.10 -0.52
C PRO A 87 -13.55 -6.52 0.00
N ASP A 88 -13.79 -6.43 1.30
CA ASP A 88 -15.13 -6.61 1.88
C ASP A 88 -16.07 -5.41 1.63
N GLY A 89 -15.56 -4.34 1.01
CA GLY A 89 -16.32 -3.13 0.66
C GLY A 89 -16.52 -2.17 1.84
N ILE A 90 -15.93 -2.48 3.00
CA ILE A 90 -16.03 -1.64 4.19
C ILE A 90 -14.93 -0.58 4.15
N GLU A 91 -15.31 0.65 4.51
CA GLU A 91 -14.36 1.74 4.72
C GLU A 91 -13.92 1.79 6.19
N TYR A 92 -12.62 1.94 6.39
CA TYR A 92 -11.96 1.95 7.68
C TYR A 92 -11.14 3.22 7.87
N LEU A 93 -11.19 3.79 9.08
CA LEU A 93 -10.19 4.73 9.57
C LEU A 93 -8.96 3.96 10.04
N VAL A 94 -7.78 4.49 9.76
CA VAL A 94 -6.52 3.92 10.22
C VAL A 94 -6.03 4.69 11.44
N LYS A 95 -5.88 3.99 12.57
CA LYS A 95 -5.31 4.52 13.81
C LYS A 95 -3.92 3.93 14.06
N GLY A 96 -3.00 4.76 14.56
CA GLY A 96 -1.64 4.32 14.87
C GLY A 96 -0.88 3.68 13.69
N GLY A 97 -1.29 3.97 12.44
CA GLY A 97 -0.70 3.43 11.21
C GLY A 97 -1.16 2.03 10.78
N THR A 98 -1.79 1.24 11.66
CA THR A 98 -2.17 -0.16 11.33
C THR A 98 -3.52 -0.64 11.86
N GLU A 99 -4.09 0.02 12.86
CA GLU A 99 -5.37 -0.39 13.45
C GLU A 99 -6.53 0.11 12.59
N LEU A 100 -7.47 -0.76 12.25
CA LEU A 100 -8.61 -0.44 11.39
C LEU A 100 -9.89 -0.33 12.20
N VAL A 101 -10.55 0.83 12.10
CA VAL A 101 -11.84 1.10 12.73
C VAL A 101 -12.88 1.37 11.65
N PRO A 102 -13.94 0.55 11.52
CA PRO A 102 -15.00 0.79 10.53
C PRO A 102 -15.61 2.19 10.65
N THR A 103 -15.78 2.91 9.53
CA THR A 103 -16.35 4.28 9.53
C THR A 103 -17.87 4.30 9.71
N LYS A 104 -18.56 3.23 9.30
CA LYS A 104 -20.02 3.09 9.44
C LYS A 104 -20.34 2.04 10.50
N VAL A 105 -21.34 2.35 11.33
CA VAL A 105 -22.08 1.34 12.09
C VAL A 105 -22.90 0.56 11.07
N LEU A 106 -22.36 -0.57 10.60
CA LEU A 106 -23.02 -1.39 9.59
C LEU A 106 -24.28 -2.02 10.20
N PRO A 107 -25.39 -2.11 9.47
CA PRO A 107 -26.62 -2.71 9.97
C PRO A 107 -26.35 -4.18 10.36
N PRO A 108 -26.89 -4.67 11.49
CA PRO A 108 -26.60 -5.99 12.05
C PRO A 108 -27.02 -7.18 11.17
N THR A 109 -27.62 -6.91 10.00
CA THR A 109 -28.08 -7.88 9.00
C THR A 109 -27.03 -8.20 7.93
N ASP A 110 -25.90 -7.51 7.89
CA ASP A 110 -24.81 -7.86 6.96
C ASP A 110 -23.96 -8.98 7.54
N GLU A 111 -24.24 -10.23 7.15
CA GLU A 111 -23.57 -11.45 7.65
C GLU A 111 -22.04 -11.40 7.47
N ARG A 112 -21.57 -10.67 6.45
CA ARG A 112 -20.13 -10.46 6.18
C ARG A 112 -19.43 -9.72 7.33
N VAL A 113 -20.16 -8.83 7.97
CA VAL A 113 -19.69 -8.02 9.11
C VAL A 113 -19.92 -8.79 10.39
N ARG A 114 -21.09 -9.42 10.55
CA ARG A 114 -21.48 -10.17 11.75
C ARG A 114 -20.45 -11.25 12.11
N ASN A 115 -19.92 -11.99 11.14
CA ASN A 115 -18.91 -13.02 11.41
C ASN A 115 -17.51 -12.45 11.73
N LYS A 116 -17.22 -11.19 11.36
CA LYS A 116 -15.93 -10.53 11.66
C LYS A 116 -15.98 -9.67 12.94
N THR A 117 -17.11 -9.05 13.27
CA THR A 117 -17.26 -8.16 14.43
C THR A 117 -18.08 -8.74 15.58
N ALA A 118 -18.99 -9.70 15.35
CA ALA A 118 -19.84 -10.24 16.42
C ALA A 118 -19.16 -11.33 17.25
N ASP A 119 -18.10 -11.95 16.74
CA ASP A 119 -17.37 -13.01 17.47
C ASP A 119 -16.05 -12.53 18.10
N ASN A 120 -15.59 -11.32 17.80
CA ASN A 120 -14.40 -10.74 18.44
C ASN A 120 -14.50 -9.21 18.45
N ASN A 121 -14.57 -8.61 19.64
CA ASN A 121 -14.32 -7.19 19.91
C ASN A 121 -12.86 -6.77 19.59
N GLN A 122 -12.17 -7.46 18.67
CA GLN A 122 -10.80 -7.16 18.30
C GLN A 122 -10.78 -6.27 17.05
N PRO A 123 -10.12 -5.11 17.10
CA PRO A 123 -9.93 -4.29 15.91
C PRO A 123 -9.17 -5.07 14.85
N LEU A 124 -9.59 -4.94 13.59
CA LEU A 124 -8.86 -5.52 12.47
C LEU A 124 -7.52 -4.80 12.35
N GLN A 125 -6.43 -5.54 12.14
CA GLN A 125 -5.09 -4.96 12.02
C GLN A 125 -4.51 -5.23 10.63
N LEU A 126 -3.96 -4.18 10.02
CA LEU A 126 -3.19 -4.30 8.79
C LEU A 126 -1.91 -5.08 9.04
N ALA A 127 -1.54 -5.95 8.10
CA ALA A 127 -0.21 -6.51 8.08
C ALA A 127 0.84 -5.39 7.92
N PRO A 128 2.04 -5.51 8.52
CA PRO A 128 3.10 -4.53 8.34
C PRO A 128 3.38 -4.27 6.86
N TYR A 129 3.36 -2.99 6.48
CA TYR A 129 3.51 -2.57 5.09
C TYR A 129 4.54 -1.44 4.95
N SER A 130 5.10 -1.32 3.76
CA SER A 130 5.79 -0.10 3.32
C SER A 130 4.92 0.65 2.33
N LEU A 131 4.89 1.98 2.45
CA LEU A 131 4.18 2.90 1.57
C LEU A 131 5.20 3.71 0.77
N SER A 132 4.92 3.94 -0.51
CA SER A 132 5.66 4.90 -1.34
C SER A 132 4.72 5.63 -2.28
N ILE A 133 4.96 6.92 -2.48
CA ILE A 133 4.18 7.75 -3.40
C ILE A 133 5.14 8.37 -4.41
N GLN A 134 4.87 8.13 -5.69
CA GLN A 134 5.62 8.70 -6.78
C GLN A 134 4.63 9.21 -7.83
N ASN A 135 4.70 10.52 -8.12
CA ASN A 135 3.74 11.21 -8.98
C ASN A 135 2.30 10.99 -8.46
N ASN A 136 1.44 10.39 -9.27
CA ASN A 136 0.05 10.06 -8.92
C ASN A 136 -0.13 8.60 -8.51
N THR A 137 0.94 7.88 -8.20
CA THR A 137 0.90 6.45 -7.90
C THR A 137 1.26 6.21 -6.44
N LEU A 138 0.35 5.57 -5.71
CA LEU A 138 0.54 5.08 -4.36
C LEU A 138 0.81 3.59 -4.42
N THR A 139 1.93 3.15 -3.85
CA THR A 139 2.32 1.73 -3.82
C THR A 139 2.47 1.25 -2.38
N PHE A 140 1.71 0.22 -2.04
CA PHE A 140 1.88 -0.55 -0.82
C PHE A 140 2.63 -1.84 -1.11
N THR A 141 3.54 -2.23 -0.22
CA THR A 141 4.15 -3.56 -0.24
C THR A 141 3.97 -4.23 1.11
N VAL A 142 3.44 -5.45 1.08
CA VAL A 142 3.30 -6.33 2.24
C VAL A 142 4.10 -7.61 1.97
N ARG A 143 4.78 -8.11 3.00
CA ARG A 143 5.55 -9.36 2.90
C ARG A 143 5.07 -10.37 3.92
N TYR A 144 5.05 -11.63 3.51
CA TYR A 144 4.62 -12.77 4.30
C TYR A 144 5.71 -13.83 4.25
N LEU A 145 6.05 -14.40 5.40
CA LEU A 145 6.88 -15.60 5.48
C LEU A 145 5.97 -16.75 5.89
N TYR A 146 5.89 -17.80 5.09
CA TYR A 146 4.99 -18.93 5.37
C TYR A 146 5.54 -20.26 4.83
N GLY A 147 4.99 -21.36 5.35
CA GLY A 147 5.28 -22.72 4.88
C GLY A 147 4.11 -23.28 4.09
N ASP A 148 4.41 -24.13 3.11
CA ASP A 148 3.43 -24.85 2.30
C ASP A 148 3.92 -26.29 2.12
N SER A 149 3.07 -27.28 2.40
CA SER A 149 3.43 -28.70 2.43
C SER A 149 3.90 -29.25 1.08
N ARG A 150 3.64 -28.54 -0.02
CA ARG A 150 4.13 -28.90 -1.35
C ARG A 150 5.62 -28.62 -1.55
N TYR A 151 6.22 -27.79 -0.69
CA TYR A 151 7.61 -27.38 -0.79
C TYR A 151 8.39 -27.78 0.46
N ASN A 152 9.63 -28.23 0.27
CA ASN A 152 10.56 -28.55 1.36
C ASN A 152 11.40 -27.35 1.81
N PHE A 153 10.96 -26.13 1.49
CA PHE A 153 11.62 -24.87 1.83
C PHE A 153 10.59 -23.80 2.22
N PRO A 154 10.97 -22.81 3.05
CA PRO A 154 10.08 -21.69 3.37
C PRO A 154 9.81 -20.82 2.14
N LEU A 155 8.61 -20.23 2.09
CA LEU A 155 8.17 -19.33 1.03
C LEU A 155 8.10 -17.88 1.53
N GLU A 156 8.49 -16.95 0.65
CA GLU A 156 8.24 -15.52 0.82
C GLU A 156 7.13 -15.10 -0.14
N GLY A 157 6.03 -14.58 0.40
CA GLY A 157 4.99 -13.92 -0.36
C GLY A 157 5.21 -12.41 -0.35
N LYS A 158 5.18 -11.76 -1.51
CA LYS A 158 5.25 -10.31 -1.65
C LYS A 158 4.00 -9.81 -2.38
N LEU A 159 3.14 -9.10 -1.65
CA LEU A 159 2.02 -8.37 -2.22
C LEU A 159 2.45 -6.94 -2.52
N VAL A 160 2.27 -6.52 -3.77
CA VAL A 160 2.42 -5.13 -4.21
C VAL A 160 1.07 -4.64 -4.68
N VAL A 161 0.54 -3.60 -4.03
CA VAL A 161 -0.73 -2.96 -4.40
C VAL A 161 -0.42 -1.57 -4.94
N THR A 162 -0.89 -1.30 -6.15
CA THR A 162 -0.74 -0.02 -6.84
C THR A 162 -2.10 0.65 -6.94
N LEU A 163 -2.17 1.91 -6.50
CA LEU A 163 -3.33 2.77 -6.61
C LEU A 163 -2.98 4.06 -7.35
N THR A 164 -3.93 4.62 -8.08
CA THR A 164 -3.79 5.88 -8.82
C THR A 164 -4.59 6.98 -8.14
N LYS A 165 -4.00 8.18 -8.02
CA LYS A 165 -4.64 9.35 -7.43
C LYS A 165 -5.92 9.70 -8.19
N GLN A 166 -7.00 9.89 -7.45
CA GLN A 166 -8.26 10.42 -7.98
C GLN A 166 -8.05 11.88 -8.41
N LYS A 167 -8.47 12.20 -9.63
CA LYS A 167 -8.36 13.56 -10.21
C LYS A 167 -9.37 14.51 -9.59
#